data_AF-X0ULF8-F1
#
_entry.id   AF-X0ULF8-F1
#
_cell.length_a   1.000
_cell.length_b   1.000
_cell.length_c   1.000
_cell.angle_alpha   90.00
_cell.angle_beta   90.00
_cell.angle_gamma   90.00
#
_symmetry.space_group_name_H-M   'P 1'
#
loop_
_entity.id
_entity.type
_entity.pdbx_description
1 polymer ?
#
loop_
_entity_poly.entity_id
_entity_poly.type
_entity_poly.pdbx_seq_one_letter_code
_entity_poly.pdbx_strand_id
1 'polypeptide(L)'
;MEFMVSDEWKATYPGAAVGILAMRGVSNPDRHSALDERKEELEHQLRSKYSGYDRAALKALPTIQAYNNYYKLFKKTYHVQLQLESVVFKDKSIPHVSALVEAMFMAELK
;
A
#
# COMPACT_ATOMS: atom_id res chain seq x y z
N MET A 1 7.03 -0.59 -25.50
CA MET A 1 7.16 0.12 -24.20
C MET A 1 8.64 0.24 -23.95
N GLU A 2 9.16 1.46 -23.88
CA GLU A 2 10.57 1.73 -23.61
C GLU A 2 10.66 2.25 -22.17
N PHE A 3 11.56 1.67 -21.37
CA PHE A 3 11.76 2.03 -19.96
C PHE A 3 13.23 2.40 -19.77
N MET A 4 13.48 3.62 -19.29
CA MET A 4 14.81 4.15 -19.05
C MET A 4 14.92 4.63 -17.59
N VAL A 5 16.06 4.36 -16.96
CA VAL A 5 16.42 4.87 -15.63
C VAL A 5 17.68 5.72 -15.75
N SER A 6 17.77 6.78 -14.95
CA SER A 6 18.92 7.68 -14.94
C SER A 6 20.16 6.97 -14.38
N ASP A 7 21.34 7.43 -14.81
CA ASP A 7 22.60 6.92 -14.26
C ASP A 7 22.77 7.26 -12.78
N GLU A 8 22.27 8.43 -12.35
CA GLU A 8 22.18 8.82 -10.95
C GLU A 8 21.45 7.78 -10.10
N TRP A 9 20.32 7.25 -10.59
CA TRP A 9 19.55 6.24 -9.87
C TRP A 9 20.31 4.93 -9.75
N LYS A 10 20.99 4.49 -10.83
CA LYS A 10 21.81 3.27 -10.83
C LYS A 10 22.98 3.38 -9.84
N ALA A 11 23.63 4.54 -9.80
CA ALA A 11 24.73 4.82 -8.89
C ALA A 11 24.25 4.90 -7.44
N THR A 12 23.10 5.54 -7.20
CA THR A 12 22.53 5.70 -5.85
C THR A 12 22.00 4.38 -5.30
N TYR A 13 21.42 3.52 -6.14
CA TYR A 13 20.80 2.25 -5.73
C TYR A 13 21.30 1.05 -6.56
N PRO A 14 22.56 0.58 -6.35
CA PRO A 14 23.17 -0.45 -7.19
C PRO A 14 22.46 -1.81 -7.19
N GLY A 15 21.70 -2.11 -6.12
CA GLY A 15 20.91 -3.34 -6.00
C GLY A 15 19.44 -3.21 -6.39
N ALA A 16 19.01 -2.06 -6.91
CA ALA A 16 17.61 -1.85 -7.21
C ALA A 16 17.18 -2.61 -8.47
N ALA A 17 16.01 -3.25 -8.39
CA ALA A 17 15.37 -3.96 -9.49
C ALA A 17 14.05 -3.28 -9.87
N VAL A 18 13.66 -3.40 -11.13
CA VAL A 18 12.39 -2.89 -11.63
C VAL A 18 11.58 -4.05 -12.20
N GLY A 19 10.35 -4.19 -11.71
CA GLY A 19 9.34 -5.08 -12.29
C GLY A 19 8.27 -4.27 -13.00
N ILE A 20 7.81 -4.73 -14.16
CA ILE A 20 6.74 -4.09 -14.93
C ILE A 20 5.68 -5.15 -15.21
N LEU A 21 4.44 -4.86 -14.82
CA LEU A 21 3.27 -5.67 -15.12
C LEU A 21 2.33 -4.89 -16.04
N ALA A 22 2.11 -5.41 -17.24
CA ALA A 22 1.14 -4.85 -18.19
C ALA A 22 0.00 -5.86 -18.39
N MET A 23 -1.19 -5.50 -17.90
CA MET A 23 -2.40 -6.32 -18.06
C MET A 23 -3.28 -5.72 -19.16
N ARG A 24 -3.87 -6.57 -20.01
CA ARG A 24 -4.73 -6.16 -21.13
C ARG A 24 -6.04 -6.92 -21.09
N GLY A 25 -7.13 -6.28 -21.54
CA GLY A 25 -8.46 -6.90 -21.54
C GLY A 25 -8.99 -7.19 -20.13
N VAL A 26 -8.52 -6.46 -19.11
CA VAL A 26 -8.95 -6.67 -17.73
C VAL A 26 -10.28 -5.96 -17.51
N SER A 27 -11.23 -6.65 -16.88
CA SER A 27 -12.47 -6.05 -16.42
C SER A 27 -12.18 -5.18 -15.20
N ASN A 28 -12.66 -3.93 -15.21
CA ASN A 28 -12.53 -3.00 -14.09
C ASN A 28 -13.90 -2.42 -13.71
N PRO A 29 -14.82 -3.24 -13.18
CA PRO A 29 -16.15 -2.77 -12.79
C PRO A 29 -16.05 -1.85 -11.57
N ASP A 30 -17.05 -0.98 -11.40
CA ASP A 30 -17.19 -0.11 -10.22
C ASP A 30 -17.50 -0.90 -8.94
N ARG A 31 -17.88 -2.17 -9.05
CA ARG A 31 -18.10 -3.06 -7.92
C ARG A 31 -17.90 -4.52 -8.31
N HIS A 32 -17.34 -5.30 -7.40
CA HIS A 32 -17.16 -6.75 -7.57
C HIS A 32 -17.35 -7.47 -6.23
N SER A 33 -18.38 -8.30 -6.09
CA SER A 33 -18.78 -8.89 -4.80
C SER A 33 -17.67 -9.72 -4.14
N ALA A 34 -16.97 -10.56 -4.90
CA ALA A 34 -15.86 -11.35 -4.34
C ALA A 34 -14.67 -10.48 -3.89
N LEU A 35 -14.53 -9.27 -4.46
CA LEU A 35 -13.51 -8.32 -4.02
C LEU A 35 -13.97 -7.57 -2.76
N ASP A 36 -15.27 -7.26 -2.65
CA ASP A 36 -15.88 -6.74 -1.43
C ASP A 36 -15.63 -7.69 -0.24
N GLU A 37 -15.91 -8.99 -0.41
CA GLU A 37 -15.64 -10.01 0.62
C GLU A 37 -14.16 -10.06 1.02
N ARG A 38 -13.25 -9.98 0.03
CA ARG A 38 -11.81 -10.01 0.29
C ARG A 38 -11.30 -8.75 0.99
N LYS A 39 -11.91 -7.58 0.72
CA LYS A 39 -11.62 -6.33 1.46
C LYS A 39 -12.03 -6.46 2.91
N GLU A 40 -13.25 -6.90 3.18
CA GLU A 40 -13.74 -7.09 4.55
C GLU A 40 -12.84 -8.06 5.33
N GLU A 41 -12.46 -9.18 4.71
CA GLU A 41 -11.53 -10.14 5.31
C GLU A 41 -10.17 -9.51 5.62
N LEU A 42 -9.61 -8.72 4.69
CA LEU A 42 -8.35 -8.03 4.89
C LEU A 42 -8.43 -7.01 6.03
N GLU A 43 -9.50 -6.23 6.10
CA GLU A 43 -9.68 -5.27 7.19
C GLU A 43 -9.74 -5.97 8.55
N HIS A 44 -10.49 -7.07 8.66
CA HIS A 44 -10.51 -7.88 9.87
C HIS A 44 -9.13 -8.45 10.22
N GLN A 45 -8.38 -8.93 9.23
CA GLN A 45 -7.01 -9.41 9.44
C GLN A 45 -6.09 -8.30 9.94
N LEU A 46 -6.17 -7.10 9.38
CA LEU A 46 -5.34 -5.96 9.79
C LEU A 46 -5.69 -5.51 11.22
N ARG A 47 -6.99 -5.35 11.53
CA ARG A 47 -7.46 -5.01 12.88
C ARG A 47 -7.01 -6.06 13.90
N SER A 48 -7.10 -7.35 13.56
CA SER A 48 -6.65 -8.43 14.43
C SER A 48 -5.13 -8.45 14.60
N LYS A 49 -4.36 -8.32 13.51
CA LYS A 49 -2.90 -8.38 13.50
C LYS A 49 -2.26 -7.29 14.35
N TYR A 50 -2.85 -6.10 14.32
CA TYR A 50 -2.35 -4.94 15.05
C TYR A 50 -3.19 -4.60 16.29
N SER A 51 -3.95 -5.58 16.79
CA SER A 51 -4.68 -5.44 18.06
C SER A 51 -3.68 -5.13 19.19
N GLY A 52 -3.97 -4.09 19.97
CA GLY A 52 -3.11 -3.63 21.06
C GLY A 52 -1.91 -2.77 20.63
N TYR A 53 -1.70 -2.54 19.33
CA TYR A 53 -0.73 -1.56 18.87
C TYR A 53 -1.28 -0.16 19.10
N ASP A 54 -0.40 0.76 19.50
CA ASP A 54 -0.65 2.19 19.36
C ASP A 54 -0.01 2.73 18.08
N ARG A 55 -0.18 4.03 17.85
CA ARG A 55 0.39 4.70 16.68
C ARG A 55 1.92 4.62 16.64
N ALA A 56 2.58 4.66 17.79
CA ALA A 56 4.03 4.62 17.87
C ALA A 56 4.56 3.22 17.52
N ALA A 57 3.90 2.17 18.02
CA ALA A 57 4.21 0.77 17.72
C ALA A 57 4.04 0.47 16.21
N LEU A 58 2.97 0.97 15.60
CA LEU A 58 2.75 0.79 14.16
C LEU A 58 3.78 1.56 13.32
N LYS A 59 4.11 2.79 13.71
CA LYS A 59 5.19 3.56 13.08
C LYS A 59 6.56 2.90 13.24
N ALA A 60 6.75 2.09 14.30
CA ALA A 60 8.00 1.41 14.58
C ALA A 60 8.24 0.14 13.74
N LEU A 61 7.25 -0.31 12.96
CA LEU A 61 7.42 -1.43 12.04
C LEU A 61 8.56 -1.13 11.05
N PRO A 62 9.52 -2.06 10.83
CA PRO A 62 10.70 -1.79 9.99
C PRO A 62 10.38 -1.26 8.60
N THR A 63 9.37 -1.83 7.93
CA THR A 63 8.91 -1.38 6.61
C THR A 63 8.38 0.06 6.65
N ILE A 64 7.53 0.38 7.63
CA ILE A 64 6.96 1.73 7.79
C ILE A 64 8.04 2.75 8.15
N GLN A 65 9.00 2.39 9.01
CA GLN A 65 10.14 3.26 9.31
C GLN A 65 10.98 3.56 8.05
N ALA A 66 11.28 2.54 7.25
CA ALA A 66 12.06 2.71 6.02
C ALA A 66 11.39 3.71 5.06
N TYR A 67 10.09 3.55 4.79
CA TYR A 67 9.35 4.48 3.94
C TYR A 67 9.22 5.87 4.56
N ASN A 68 9.02 5.99 5.87
CA ASN A 68 9.00 7.30 6.53
C ASN A 68 10.33 8.05 6.36
N ASN A 69 11.46 7.35 6.56
CA ASN A 69 12.78 7.94 6.40
C ASN A 69 13.00 8.41 4.96
N TYR A 70 12.56 7.63 3.97
CA TYR A 70 12.62 8.00 2.57
C TYR A 70 11.73 9.22 2.24
N TYR A 71 10.45 9.20 2.63
CA TYR A 71 9.50 10.28 2.38
C TYR A 71 9.92 11.61 3.04
N LYS A 72 10.62 11.54 4.18
CA LYS A 72 11.14 12.71 4.90
C LYS A 72 12.13 13.52 4.05
N LEU A 73 12.91 12.88 3.17
CA LEU A 73 13.82 13.56 2.24
C LEU A 73 13.08 14.55 1.32
N PHE A 74 11.80 14.26 1.04
CA PHE A 74 10.94 15.05 0.17
C PHE A 74 9.94 15.93 0.93
N LYS A 75 10.05 16.00 2.26
CA LYS A 75 9.07 16.69 3.14
C LYS A 75 7.64 16.18 2.96
N LYS A 76 7.48 14.87 2.70
CA LYS A 76 6.17 14.21 2.55
C LYS A 76 5.91 13.24 3.71
N THR A 77 4.65 12.87 3.87
CA THR A 77 4.20 11.82 4.81
C THR A 77 3.93 10.53 4.04
N TYR A 78 4.32 9.40 4.60
CA TYR A 78 4.04 8.10 4.00
C TYR A 78 2.54 7.77 4.09
N HIS A 79 1.85 7.73 2.95
CA HIS A 79 0.40 7.64 2.88
C HIS A 79 -0.13 6.25 3.30
N VAL A 80 0.59 5.16 3.00
CA VAL A 80 0.19 3.80 3.38
C VAL A 80 0.11 3.65 4.91
N GLN A 81 1.02 4.30 5.65
CA GLN A 81 0.90 4.36 7.11
C GLN A 81 -0.44 4.99 7.54
N LEU A 82 -0.85 6.11 6.92
CA LEU A 82 -2.09 6.80 7.27
C LEU A 82 -3.34 5.98 6.90
N GLN A 83 -3.28 5.25 5.78
CA GLN A 83 -4.32 4.33 5.35
C GLN A 83 -4.46 3.17 6.35
N LEU A 84 -3.34 2.54 6.73
CA LEU A 84 -3.31 1.48 7.72
C LEU A 84 -3.81 1.96 9.09
N GLU A 85 -3.36 3.13 9.56
CA GLU A 85 -3.87 3.76 10.79
C GLU A 85 -5.39 3.99 10.74
N SER A 86 -5.94 4.34 9.57
CA SER A 86 -7.38 4.56 9.43
C SER A 86 -8.18 3.27 9.51
N VAL A 87 -7.68 2.18 8.92
CA VAL A 87 -8.32 0.86 9.01
C VAL A 87 -8.22 0.29 10.42
N VAL A 88 -7.02 0.32 11.02
CA VAL A 88 -6.75 -0.34 12.31
C VAL A 88 -7.31 0.46 13.49
N PHE A 89 -7.15 1.79 13.51
CA PHE A 89 -7.46 2.60 14.71
C PHE A 89 -8.74 3.42 14.61
N LYS A 90 -9.28 3.63 13.40
CA LYS A 90 -10.48 4.46 13.19
C LYS A 90 -11.66 3.69 12.63
N ASP A 91 -11.54 2.37 12.56
CA ASP A 91 -12.53 1.45 12.03
C ASP A 91 -13.06 1.87 10.64
N LYS A 92 -12.20 2.48 9.83
CA LYS A 92 -12.55 2.87 8.46
C LYS A 92 -12.46 1.66 7.55
N SER A 93 -13.40 1.55 6.63
CA SER A 93 -13.33 0.58 5.54
C SER A 93 -12.38 1.05 4.44
N ILE A 94 -11.87 0.09 3.67
CA ILE A 94 -11.22 0.30 2.40
C ILE A 94 -12.25 0.94 1.45
N PRO A 95 -11.89 2.02 0.73
CA PRO A 95 -12.84 2.74 -0.12
C PRO A 95 -13.42 1.85 -1.23
N HIS A 96 -14.69 2.11 -1.57
CA HIS A 96 -15.33 1.49 -2.74
C HIS A 96 -15.14 2.37 -3.97
N VAL A 97 -14.37 1.88 -4.95
CA VAL A 97 -14.04 2.54 -6.22
C VAL A 97 -14.01 1.47 -7.31
N SER A 98 -13.19 1.59 -8.36
CA SER A 98 -13.05 0.54 -9.37
C SER A 98 -12.21 -0.64 -8.87
N ALA A 99 -12.56 -1.86 -9.26
CA ALA A 99 -11.96 -3.11 -8.78
C ALA A 99 -10.41 -3.14 -8.84
N LEU A 100 -9.79 -2.58 -9.88
CA LEU A 100 -8.33 -2.54 -10.01
C LEU A 100 -7.68 -1.60 -9.01
N VAL A 101 -8.30 -0.45 -8.74
CA VAL A 101 -7.78 0.50 -7.74
C VAL A 101 -7.90 -0.08 -6.34
N GLU A 102 -9.03 -0.75 -6.05
CA GLU A 102 -9.22 -1.45 -4.78
C GLU A 102 -8.20 -2.58 -4.58
N ALA A 103 -7.97 -3.40 -5.61
CA ALA A 103 -6.99 -4.48 -5.54
C ALA A 103 -5.57 -3.96 -5.26
N MET A 104 -5.17 -2.84 -5.88
CA MET A 104 -3.89 -2.20 -5.62
C MET A 104 -3.80 -1.64 -4.20
N PHE A 105 -4.86 -0.98 -3.72
CA PHE A 105 -4.92 -0.48 -2.34
C PHE A 105 -4.80 -1.61 -1.31
N MET A 106 -5.51 -2.72 -1.53
CA MET A 106 -5.42 -3.91 -0.68
C MET A 106 -4.01 -4.50 -0.68
N ALA A 107 -3.33 -4.51 -1.83
CA ALA A 107 -1.96 -5.03 -1.95
C ALA A 107 -0.95 -4.16 -1.19
N GLU A 108 -1.16 -2.85 -1.10
CA GLU A 108 -0.31 -1.95 -0.31
C GLU A 108 -0.47 -2.14 1.21
N LEU A 109 -1.64 -2.59 1.68
CA LEU A 109 -1.93 -2.75 3.11
C LEU A 109 -1.59 -4.12 3.70
N LYS A 110 -1.42 -5.15 2.86
CA LYS A 110 -1.19 -6.54 3.29
C LYS A 110 0.26 -6.79 3.74
#